data_AF-A0A1F7YF95-F1
#
_entry.id   AF-A0A1F7YF95-F1
#
_cell.length_a   1.000
_cell.length_b   1.000
_cell.length_c   1.000
_cell.angle_alpha   90.00
_cell.angle_beta   90.00
_cell.angle_gamma   90.00
#
_symmetry.space_group_name_H-M   'P 1'
#
loop_
_entity.id
_entity.type
_entity.pdbx_description
1 polymer ?
#
loop_
_entity_poly.entity_id
_entity_poly.type
_entity_poly.pdbx_seq_one_letter_code
_entity_poly.pdbx_strand_id
1 'polypeptide(L)'
;MNLDKISSALTIWDIVKVAFGFLVLFFGFLIIFWRSIKVFFRLGRNLGRKVFVFCPPGGNRNSGTNKNMERELIVLRNSGYFEVPKQPITDFNSIDVVDIEKAGVIVLGYHQEMKNFNEFVDLVRHVGKPLIIYTFELGYQLKEEHRKKVKGYKWYVLSSMPLRLVSDLFAVMASYKYEQERN
;
A
#
# COMPACT_ATOMS: atom_id res chain seq x y z
N MET A 1 -52.07 -52.33 -5.29
CA MET A 1 -50.97 -51.58 -5.95
C MET A 1 -50.51 -50.54 -4.93
N ASN A 2 -49.37 -50.78 -4.27
CA ASN A 2 -48.97 -50.03 -3.08
C ASN A 2 -48.55 -48.59 -3.44
N LEU A 3 -49.46 -47.64 -3.20
CA LEU A 3 -49.22 -46.20 -3.31
C LEU A 3 -48.07 -45.72 -2.41
N ASP A 4 -47.77 -46.43 -1.32
CA ASP A 4 -46.69 -46.10 -0.39
C ASP A 4 -45.28 -46.30 -0.97
N LYS A 5 -45.11 -47.19 -1.95
CA LYS A 5 -43.79 -47.41 -2.59
C LYS A 5 -43.46 -46.33 -3.63
N ILE A 6 -44.47 -45.68 -4.21
CA ILE A 6 -44.27 -44.66 -5.24
C ILE A 6 -44.06 -43.28 -4.60
N SER A 7 -44.71 -42.97 -3.48
CA SER A 7 -44.47 -41.71 -2.76
C SER A 7 -43.08 -41.68 -2.10
N SER A 8 -42.63 -42.80 -1.52
CA SER A 8 -41.33 -42.93 -0.85
C SER A 8 -40.14 -42.86 -1.82
N ALA A 9 -40.31 -43.33 -3.06
CA ALA A 9 -39.24 -43.33 -4.06
C ALA A 9 -39.01 -41.95 -4.68
N LEU A 10 -40.04 -41.11 -4.81
CA LEU A 10 -39.89 -39.72 -5.22
C LEU A 10 -39.17 -38.88 -4.15
N THR A 11 -39.41 -39.15 -2.87
CA THR A 11 -38.81 -38.37 -1.77
C THR A 11 -37.30 -38.54 -1.69
N ILE A 12 -36.79 -39.77 -1.83
CA ILE A 12 -35.36 -40.06 -1.67
C ILE A 12 -34.54 -39.45 -2.80
N TRP A 13 -35.01 -39.55 -4.05
CA TRP A 13 -34.30 -38.98 -5.21
C TRP A 13 -34.29 -37.45 -5.17
N ASP A 14 -35.36 -36.82 -4.71
CA ASP A 14 -35.42 -35.36 -4.55
C ASP A 14 -34.52 -34.89 -3.40
N ILE A 15 -34.47 -35.63 -2.28
CA ILE A 15 -33.52 -35.38 -1.18
C ILE A 15 -32.07 -35.50 -1.67
N VAL A 16 -31.74 -36.52 -2.47
CA VAL A 16 -30.39 -36.72 -3.02
C VAL A 16 -30.00 -35.59 -3.99
N LYS A 17 -30.92 -35.14 -4.85
CA LYS A 17 -30.66 -34.01 -5.77
C LYS A 17 -30.45 -32.70 -5.01
N VAL A 18 -31.24 -32.44 -3.97
CA VAL A 18 -31.07 -31.26 -3.11
C VAL A 18 -29.73 -31.32 -2.37
N ALA A 19 -29.37 -32.48 -1.81
CA ALA A 19 -28.08 -32.68 -1.15
C ALA A 19 -26.90 -32.49 -2.11
N PHE A 20 -26.99 -33.00 -3.33
CA PHE A 20 -25.95 -32.81 -4.36
C PHE A 20 -25.85 -31.33 -4.79
N GLY A 21 -26.98 -30.64 -4.95
CA GLY A 21 -27.01 -29.20 -5.25
C GLY A 21 -26.34 -28.36 -4.15
N PHE A 22 -26.64 -28.67 -2.87
CA PHE A 22 -25.97 -28.05 -1.73
C PHE A 22 -24.47 -28.34 -1.70
N LEU A 23 -24.07 -29.56 -2.04
CA LEU A 23 -22.66 -29.96 -2.08
C LEU A 23 -21.90 -29.17 -3.15
N VAL A 24 -22.45 -29.02 -4.36
CA VAL A 24 -21.87 -28.19 -5.43
C VAL A 24 -21.76 -26.72 -4.99
N LEU A 25 -22.81 -26.16 -4.38
CA LEU A 25 -22.78 -24.78 -3.87
C LEU A 25 -21.76 -24.60 -2.76
N PHE A 26 -21.65 -25.57 -1.85
CA PHE A 26 -20.70 -25.55 -0.74
C PHE A 26 -19.25 -25.61 -1.24
N PHE A 27 -18.94 -26.51 -2.18
CA PHE A 27 -17.61 -26.58 -2.79
C PHE A 27 -17.29 -25.33 -3.63
N GLY A 28 -18.27 -24.81 -4.39
CA GLY A 28 -18.12 -23.54 -5.12
C GLY A 28 -17.83 -22.36 -4.18
N PHE A 29 -18.57 -22.26 -3.07
CA PHE A 29 -18.34 -21.29 -2.02
C PHE A 29 -16.95 -21.44 -1.42
N LEU A 30 -16.53 -22.67 -1.06
CA LEU A 30 -15.20 -22.96 -0.53
C LEU A 30 -14.10 -22.47 -1.47
N ILE A 31 -14.17 -22.77 -2.77
CA ILE A 31 -13.16 -22.35 -3.74
C ILE A 31 -13.04 -20.81 -3.79
N ILE A 32 -14.17 -20.11 -3.87
CA ILE A 32 -14.21 -18.64 -3.90
C ILE A 32 -13.71 -18.07 -2.57
N PHE A 33 -14.12 -18.66 -1.45
CA PHE A 33 -13.73 -18.26 -0.11
C PHE A 33 -12.22 -18.39 0.11
N TRP A 34 -11.62 -19.53 -0.25
CA TRP A 34 -10.18 -19.75 -0.19
C TRP A 34 -9.41 -18.77 -1.07
N ARG A 35 -9.91 -18.49 -2.28
CA ARG A 35 -9.30 -17.51 -3.19
C ARG A 35 -9.32 -16.10 -2.58
N SER A 36 -10.44 -15.71 -1.97
CA SER A 36 -10.59 -14.42 -1.28
C SER A 36 -9.66 -14.33 -0.07
N ILE A 37 -9.63 -15.36 0.79
CA ILE A 37 -8.72 -15.44 1.94
C ILE A 37 -7.28 -15.21 1.53
N LYS A 38 -6.81 -15.87 0.46
CA LYS A 38 -5.43 -15.70 -0.02
C LYS A 38 -5.12 -14.25 -0.42
N VAL A 39 -6.09 -13.55 -1.00
CA VAL A 39 -5.95 -12.13 -1.35
C VAL A 39 -5.90 -11.27 -0.08
N PHE A 40 -6.76 -11.55 0.91
CA PHE A 40 -6.76 -10.85 2.20
C PHE A 40 -5.44 -11.04 2.96
N PHE A 41 -4.92 -12.26 3.05
CA PHE A 41 -3.62 -12.51 3.69
C PHE A 41 -2.48 -11.78 2.98
N ARG A 42 -2.48 -11.78 1.64
CA ARG A 42 -1.48 -11.02 0.86
C ARG A 42 -1.59 -9.53 1.13
N LEU A 43 -2.80 -8.98 1.18
CA LEU A 43 -3.04 -7.57 1.47
C LEU A 43 -2.52 -7.22 2.88
N GLY A 44 -2.89 -7.99 3.91
CA GLY A 44 -2.43 -7.76 5.27
C GLY A 44 -0.90 -7.80 5.38
N ARG A 45 -0.25 -8.78 4.76
CA ARG A 45 1.22 -8.87 4.73
C ARG A 45 1.87 -7.68 4.01
N ASN A 46 1.25 -7.17 2.95
CA ASN A 46 1.78 -6.03 2.22
C ASN A 46 1.61 -4.71 3.00
N LEU A 47 0.46 -4.52 3.65
CA LEU A 47 0.17 -3.33 4.47
C LEU A 47 1.06 -3.25 5.70
N GLY A 48 1.38 -4.41 6.30
CA GLY A 48 2.31 -4.52 7.41
C GLY A 48 3.78 -4.29 7.05
N ARG A 49 4.13 -4.00 5.79
CA ARG A 49 5.51 -3.65 5.43
C ARG A 49 5.88 -2.27 5.94
N LYS A 50 7.15 -2.10 6.31
CA LYS A 50 7.72 -0.82 6.75
C LYS A 50 7.56 0.27 5.70
N VAL A 51 7.04 1.42 6.12
CA VAL A 51 7.01 2.67 5.36
C VAL A 51 8.29 3.42 5.66
N PHE A 52 9.12 3.66 4.66
CA PHE A 52 10.33 4.47 4.81
C PHE A 52 10.00 5.93 4.56
N VAL A 53 10.36 6.83 5.48
CA VAL A 53 10.01 8.25 5.38
C VAL A 53 11.29 9.09 5.46
N PHE A 54 11.61 9.76 4.35
CA PHE A 54 12.69 10.74 4.28
C PHE A 54 12.09 12.13 4.10
N CYS A 55 12.41 13.03 5.02
CA CYS A 55 11.98 14.42 4.98
C CYS A 55 13.12 15.28 5.50
N PRO A 56 14.00 15.78 4.63
CA PRO A 56 15.08 16.65 5.06
C PRO A 56 14.53 17.93 5.70
N PRO A 57 15.31 18.52 6.62
CA PRO A 57 14.91 19.74 7.29
C PRO A 57 14.96 20.90 6.30
N GLY A 58 13.88 21.67 6.23
CA GLY A 58 13.83 22.87 5.39
C GLY A 58 12.45 23.15 4.84
N GLY A 59 12.23 24.42 4.46
CA GLY A 59 10.97 24.90 3.93
C GLY A 59 9.93 25.22 5.00
N ASN A 60 9.26 26.36 4.84
CA ASN A 60 8.11 26.74 5.67
C ASN A 60 6.83 26.28 4.99
N ARG A 61 5.88 25.75 5.76
CA ARG A 61 4.48 25.67 5.33
C ARG A 61 3.94 27.08 5.17
N ASN A 62 2.89 27.25 4.37
CA ASN A 62 2.19 28.53 4.24
C ASN A 62 1.67 29.08 5.59
N SER A 63 1.61 28.26 6.65
CA SER A 63 1.27 28.65 8.02
C SER A 63 2.45 29.09 8.89
N GLY A 64 3.66 29.25 8.34
CA GLY A 64 4.85 29.70 9.09
C GLY A 64 5.53 28.62 9.96
N THR A 65 5.05 27.38 9.92
CA THR A 65 5.68 26.23 10.60
C THR A 65 6.62 25.49 9.66
N ASN A 66 7.73 24.93 10.17
CA ASN A 66 8.63 24.10 9.37
C ASN A 66 7.87 22.93 8.74
N LYS A 67 8.23 22.55 7.50
CA LYS A 67 7.73 21.34 6.82
C LYS A 67 8.33 20.09 7.48
N ASN A 68 7.88 19.77 8.69
CA ASN A 68 8.13 18.49 9.33
C ASN A 68 6.92 17.56 9.10
N MET A 69 7.13 16.31 8.68
CA MET A 69 6.04 15.35 8.42
C MET A 69 5.37 14.82 9.72
N GLU A 70 5.52 15.52 10.83
CA GLU A 70 5.11 15.02 12.15
C GLU A 70 3.60 14.76 12.21
N ARG A 71 2.79 15.71 11.73
CA ARG A 71 1.33 15.57 11.66
C ARG A 71 0.92 14.39 10.78
N GLU A 72 1.57 14.25 9.63
CA GLU A 72 1.33 13.17 8.69
C GLU A 72 1.67 11.81 9.30
N LEU A 73 2.81 11.70 9.98
CA LEU A 73 3.23 10.49 10.68
C LEU A 73 2.29 10.12 11.83
N ILE A 74 1.72 11.11 12.54
CA ILE A 74 0.70 10.85 13.57
C ILE A 74 -0.55 10.24 12.93
N VAL A 75 -1.05 10.82 11.84
CA VAL A 75 -2.24 10.30 11.13
C VAL A 75 -1.98 8.89 10.61
N LEU A 76 -0.80 8.64 10.03
CA LEU A 76 -0.45 7.33 9.50
C LEU A 76 -0.33 6.27 10.61
N ARG A 77 0.29 6.61 11.75
CA ARG A 77 0.37 5.70 12.90
C ARG A 77 -1.00 5.41 13.50
N ASN A 78 -1.83 6.44 13.67
CA ASN A 78 -3.17 6.30 14.21
C ASN A 78 -4.11 5.47 13.32
N SER A 79 -3.80 5.33 12.02
CA SER A 79 -4.56 4.47 11.12
C SER A 79 -4.44 2.98 11.45
N GLY A 80 -3.34 2.56 12.11
CA GLY A 80 -3.10 1.16 12.49
C GLY A 80 -2.79 0.20 11.34
N TYR A 81 -2.81 0.67 10.08
CA TYR A 81 -2.60 -0.19 8.91
C TYR A 81 -1.14 -0.38 8.52
N PHE A 82 -0.25 0.52 8.93
CA PHE A 82 1.10 0.62 8.38
C PHE A 82 2.15 0.65 9.49
N GLU A 83 3.30 0.02 9.22
CA GLU A 83 4.47 0.13 10.08
C GLU A 83 5.25 1.42 9.72
N VAL A 84 5.04 2.48 10.51
CA VAL A 84 5.57 3.82 10.24
C VAL A 84 6.60 4.23 11.30
N PRO A 85 7.73 4.86 10.91
CA PRO A 85 8.73 5.31 11.87
C PRO A 85 8.17 6.40 12.79
N LYS A 86 8.73 6.49 14.01
CA LYS A 86 8.35 7.51 14.99
C LYS A 86 8.68 8.93 14.52
N GLN A 87 9.78 9.07 13.79
CA GLN A 87 10.30 10.33 13.24
C GLN A 87 10.78 10.08 11.81
N PRO A 88 10.68 11.10 10.93
CA PRO A 88 11.23 10.97 9.59
C PRO A 88 12.76 11.00 9.66
N ILE A 89 13.41 10.34 8.70
CA ILE A 89 14.84 10.50 8.49
C ILE A 89 15.04 11.89 7.87
N THR A 90 15.96 12.66 8.44
CA THR A 90 16.21 14.05 8.06
C THR A 90 17.55 14.22 7.34
N ASP A 91 18.52 13.35 7.62
CA ASP A 91 19.83 13.36 6.97
C ASP A 91 19.90 12.28 5.87
N PHE A 92 20.26 12.70 4.67
CA PHE A 92 20.43 11.79 3.54
C PHE A 92 21.61 10.83 3.74
N ASN A 93 22.68 11.29 4.41
CA ASN A 93 23.88 10.46 4.62
C ASN A 93 23.66 9.34 5.64
N SER A 94 22.60 9.44 6.45
CA SER A 94 22.18 8.39 7.38
C SER A 94 21.36 7.29 6.73
N ILE A 95 21.03 7.40 5.44
CA ILE A 95 20.20 6.44 4.73
C ILE A 95 21.08 5.29 4.23
N ASP A 96 20.83 4.09 4.76
CA ASP A 96 21.36 2.85 4.19
C ASP A 96 20.44 2.36 3.05
N VAL A 97 21.04 1.83 1.98
CA VAL A 97 20.33 1.20 0.87
C VAL A 97 19.47 0.03 1.37
N VAL A 98 19.97 -0.71 2.37
CA VAL A 98 19.27 -1.87 2.97
C VAL A 98 17.94 -1.46 3.60
N ASP A 99 17.84 -0.25 4.16
CA ASP A 99 16.58 0.25 4.73
C ASP A 99 15.52 0.54 3.66
N ILE A 100 15.94 1.01 2.49
CA ILE A 100 15.06 1.24 1.34
C ILE A 100 14.64 -0.09 0.71
N GLU A 101 15.56 -1.06 0.62
CA GLU A 101 15.28 -2.40 0.08
C GLU A 101 14.22 -3.15 0.89
N LYS A 102 14.23 -3.01 2.21
CA LYS A 102 13.25 -3.66 3.09
C LYS A 102 11.91 -2.95 3.13
N ALA A 103 11.85 -1.69 2.70
CA ALA A 103 10.62 -0.92 2.71
C ALA A 103 9.58 -1.46 1.71
N GLY A 104 8.31 -1.36 2.10
CA GLY A 104 7.19 -1.56 1.19
C GLY A 104 6.99 -0.35 0.28
N VAL A 105 7.17 0.84 0.83
CA VAL A 105 6.94 2.10 0.13
C VAL A 105 7.80 3.18 0.74
N ILE A 106 8.27 4.07 -0.12
CA ILE A 106 9.13 5.20 0.22
C ILE A 106 8.29 6.46 0.17
N VAL A 107 8.37 7.30 1.20
CA VAL A 107 7.73 8.60 1.26
C VAL A 107 8.80 9.67 1.34
N LEU A 108 8.75 10.62 0.42
CA LEU A 108 9.63 11.78 0.34
C LEU A 108 8.87 13.05 0.72
N GLY A 109 9.21 13.66 1.86
CA GLY A 109 8.78 15.01 2.20
C GLY A 109 9.51 16.03 1.32
N TYR A 110 8.79 16.64 0.39
CA TYR A 110 9.34 17.55 -0.59
C TYR A 110 9.28 19.02 -0.14
N HIS A 111 10.40 19.71 -0.27
CA HIS A 111 10.46 21.16 -0.26
C HIS A 111 11.31 21.67 -1.43
N GLN A 112 11.01 22.88 -1.92
CA GLN A 112 11.61 23.41 -3.15
C GLN A 112 13.14 23.55 -3.09
N GLU A 113 13.69 23.84 -1.91
CA GLU A 113 15.13 24.06 -1.69
C GLU A 113 15.92 22.80 -1.30
N MET A 114 15.35 21.62 -1.52
CA MET A 114 16.01 20.35 -1.19
C MET A 114 17.15 20.05 -2.17
N LYS A 115 18.38 19.92 -1.66
CA LYS A 115 19.58 19.62 -2.47
C LYS A 115 19.66 18.15 -2.89
N ASN A 116 19.24 17.24 -2.02
CA ASN A 116 19.46 15.80 -2.20
C ASN A 116 18.32 15.11 -2.99
N PHE A 117 17.46 15.89 -3.66
CA PHE A 117 16.28 15.35 -4.35
C PHE A 117 16.66 14.37 -5.46
N ASN A 118 17.59 14.77 -6.33
CA ASN A 118 17.98 13.97 -7.49
C ASN A 118 18.64 12.65 -7.06
N GLU A 119 19.57 12.72 -6.12
CA GLU A 119 20.28 11.56 -5.56
C GLU A 119 19.32 10.58 -4.89
N PHE A 120 18.38 11.09 -4.09
CA PHE A 120 17.37 10.25 -3.46
C PHE A 120 16.45 9.58 -4.47
N VAL A 121 15.99 10.29 -5.51
CA VAL A 121 15.15 9.70 -6.56
C VAL A 121 15.92 8.64 -7.35
N ASP A 122 17.20 8.85 -7.63
CA ASP A 122 18.04 7.85 -8.31
C ASP A 122 18.23 6.60 -7.46
N LEU A 123 18.47 6.77 -6.15
CA LEU A 123 18.57 5.67 -5.20
C LEU A 123 17.28 4.84 -5.17
N VAL A 124 16.12 5.48 -5.02
CA VAL A 124 14.82 4.78 -4.99
C VAL A 124 14.52 4.10 -6.33
N ARG A 125 14.89 4.73 -7.44
CA ARG A 125 14.75 4.14 -8.78
C ARG A 125 15.62 2.91 -8.94
N HIS A 126 16.85 2.94 -8.45
CA HIS A 126 17.79 1.82 -8.50
C HIS A 126 17.24 0.61 -7.73
N VAL A 127 16.72 0.82 -6.51
CA VAL A 127 16.10 -0.24 -5.71
C VAL A 127 14.73 -0.66 -6.27
N GLY A 128 14.08 0.20 -7.05
CA GLY A 128 12.82 -0.12 -7.74
C GLY A 128 11.59 -0.07 -6.83
N LYS A 129 11.64 0.64 -5.69
CA LYS A 129 10.54 0.72 -4.72
C LYS A 129 9.56 1.85 -5.01
N PRO A 130 8.26 1.66 -4.75
CA PRO A 130 7.27 2.72 -4.90
C PRO A 130 7.65 3.98 -4.11
N LEU A 131 7.53 5.14 -4.77
CA LEU A 131 7.88 6.45 -4.23
C LEU A 131 6.65 7.35 -4.15
N ILE A 132 6.33 7.86 -2.97
CA ILE A 132 5.31 8.88 -2.79
C ILE A 132 6.00 10.19 -2.46
N ILE A 133 5.81 11.21 -3.29
CA ILE A 133 6.37 12.54 -3.07
C ILE A 133 5.30 13.42 -2.46
N TYR A 134 5.52 13.83 -1.21
CA TYR A 134 4.60 14.61 -0.41
C TYR A 134 4.98 16.10 -0.43
N THR A 135 4.19 16.95 -1.09
CA THR A 135 4.54 18.36 -1.35
C THR A 135 4.10 19.37 -0.28
N PHE A 136 3.40 18.92 0.77
CA PHE A 136 2.85 19.75 1.87
C PHE A 136 1.84 20.85 1.46
N GLU A 137 1.56 21.02 0.16
CA GLU A 137 0.77 22.14 -0.37
C GLU A 137 -0.17 21.69 -1.49
N LEU A 138 -1.33 22.36 -1.56
CA LEU A 138 -2.28 22.28 -2.66
C LEU A 138 -1.62 22.72 -3.97
N GLY A 139 -1.59 21.83 -4.97
CA GLY A 139 -1.11 22.15 -6.33
C GLY A 139 0.10 21.36 -6.83
N TYR A 140 0.62 20.37 -6.07
CA TYR A 140 1.72 19.50 -6.52
C TYR A 140 2.94 20.26 -7.04
N GLN A 141 3.32 21.33 -6.34
CA GLN A 141 4.36 22.21 -6.82
C GLN A 141 5.75 21.58 -6.64
N LEU A 142 6.18 20.83 -7.65
CA LEU A 142 7.58 20.48 -7.85
C LEU A 142 8.23 21.54 -8.74
N LYS A 143 9.52 21.84 -8.48
CA LYS A 143 10.35 22.55 -9.44
C LYS A 143 10.39 21.76 -10.75
N GLU A 144 10.41 22.44 -11.89
CA GLU A 144 10.31 21.79 -13.21
C GLU A 144 11.44 20.77 -13.44
N GLU A 145 12.63 21.05 -12.92
CA GLU A 145 13.78 20.12 -12.94
C GLU A 145 13.48 18.81 -12.19
N HIS A 146 12.96 18.93 -10.96
CA HIS A 146 12.56 17.81 -10.13
C HIS A 146 11.41 17.01 -10.77
N ARG A 147 10.44 17.71 -11.36
CA ARG A 147 9.33 17.10 -12.11
C ARG A 147 9.84 16.27 -13.30
N LYS A 148 10.80 16.79 -14.07
CA LYS A 148 11.42 16.05 -15.18
C LYS A 148 12.16 14.80 -14.68
N LYS A 149 12.87 14.91 -13.57
CA LYS A 149 13.59 13.78 -12.96
C LYS A 149 12.64 12.63 -12.61
N VAL A 150 11.47 12.91 -12.02
CA VAL A 150 10.54 11.87 -11.56
C VAL A 150 9.64 11.30 -12.66
N LYS A 151 9.32 12.08 -13.71
CA LYS A 151 8.47 11.62 -14.84
C LYS A 151 8.96 10.32 -15.48
N GLY A 152 10.26 10.06 -15.48
CA GLY A 152 10.85 8.83 -16.02
C GLY A 152 10.71 7.60 -15.11
N TYR A 153 10.16 7.75 -13.90
CA TYR A 153 9.94 6.65 -12.98
C TYR A 153 8.51 6.13 -13.08
N LYS A 154 8.31 4.81 -13.14
CA LYS A 154 6.96 4.22 -13.28
C LYS A 154 6.18 4.13 -11.97
N TRP A 155 6.88 4.07 -10.83
CA TRP A 155 6.28 3.81 -9.52
C TRP A 155 6.31 5.04 -8.61
N TYR A 156 6.02 6.23 -9.15
CA TYR A 156 5.84 7.42 -8.31
C TYR A 156 4.38 7.85 -8.20
N VAL A 157 4.05 8.41 -7.05
CA VAL A 157 2.77 9.09 -6.80
C VAL A 157 3.07 10.46 -6.19
N LEU A 158 2.30 11.47 -6.60
CA LEU A 158 2.35 12.79 -5.99
C LEU A 158 1.21 12.95 -5.00
N SER A 159 1.53 13.40 -3.78
CA SER A 159 0.58 13.64 -2.72
C SER A 159 0.81 15.01 -2.09
N SER A 160 -0.25 15.65 -1.64
CA SER A 160 -0.22 17.03 -1.13
C SER A 160 -0.94 17.23 0.19
N MET A 161 -1.73 16.23 0.61
CA MET A 161 -2.57 16.30 1.80
C MET A 161 -2.39 15.06 2.68
N PRO A 162 -2.45 15.18 4.01
CA PRO A 162 -2.25 14.03 4.91
C PRO A 162 -3.22 12.89 4.65
N LEU A 163 -4.51 13.20 4.42
CA LEU A 163 -5.52 12.17 4.15
C LEU A 163 -5.28 11.47 2.80
N ARG A 164 -4.82 12.24 1.80
CA ARG A 164 -4.48 11.68 0.50
C ARG A 164 -3.24 10.79 0.60
N LEU A 165 -2.26 11.16 1.42
CA LEU A 165 -1.07 10.33 1.69
C LEU A 165 -1.45 8.96 2.25
N VAL A 166 -2.42 8.88 3.18
CA VAL A 166 -2.96 7.60 3.68
C VAL A 166 -3.54 6.75 2.55
N SER A 167 -4.37 7.37 1.70
CA SER A 167 -5.01 6.69 0.57
C SER A 167 -3.99 6.21 -0.47
N ASP A 168 -3.03 7.07 -0.83
CA ASP A 168 -1.94 6.77 -1.77
C ASP A 168 -1.07 5.63 -1.23
N LEU A 169 -0.71 5.65 0.06
CA LEU A 169 0.04 4.57 0.73
C LEU A 169 -0.71 3.25 0.68
N PHE A 170 -2.00 3.25 1.01
CA PHE A 170 -2.83 2.06 0.93
C PHE A 170 -2.89 1.51 -0.49
N ALA A 171 -3.19 2.36 -1.47
CA ALA A 171 -3.31 1.96 -2.88
C ALA A 171 -1.99 1.37 -3.42
N VAL A 172 -0.86 2.01 -3.11
CA VAL A 172 0.47 1.52 -3.48
C VAL A 172 0.76 0.16 -2.83
N MET A 173 0.59 0.04 -1.51
CA MET A 173 0.89 -1.22 -0.81
C MET A 173 -0.06 -2.37 -1.19
N ALA A 174 -1.32 -2.06 -1.48
CA ALA A 174 -2.30 -3.04 -1.93
C ALA A 174 -2.04 -3.56 -3.36
N SER A 175 -1.56 -2.68 -4.26
CA SER A 175 -1.38 -2.99 -5.68
C SER A 175 0.02 -3.47 -6.05
N TYR A 176 1.05 -2.99 -5.34
CA TYR A 176 2.43 -3.31 -5.66
C TYR A 176 2.74 -4.78 -5.39
N LYS A 177 3.31 -5.45 -6.39
CA LYS A 177 3.77 -6.83 -6.27
C LYS A 177 5.19 -6.82 -5.71
N TYR A 178 5.30 -7.08 -4.41
CA TYR A 178 6.57 -7.37 -3.79
C TYR A 178 7.04 -8.75 -4.23
N GLU A 179 8.25 -8.83 -4.79
CA GLU A 179 8.91 -10.12 -4.96
C GLU A 179 9.00 -10.80 -3.59
N GLN A 180 8.73 -12.10 -3.54
CA GLN A 180 8.90 -12.86 -2.31
C GLN A 180 10.37 -12.77 -1.92
N GLU A 181 10.66 -12.15 -0.78
CA GLU A 181 11.93 -12.29 -0.09
C GLU A 181 12.21 -13.80 -0.01
N ARG A 182 13.20 -14.25 -0.79
CA ARG A 182 13.78 -15.58 -0.62
C ARG A 182 14.49 -15.54 0.71
N ASN A 183 13.82 -16.02 1.75
CA ASN A 183 14.48 -16.45 2.98
C ASN A 183 15.40 -17.63 2.67
#